data_AF-F3KKG8-F1
#
_entry.id   AF-F3KKG8-F1
#
_cell.length_a   1.000
_cell.length_b   1.000
_cell.length_c   1.000
_cell.angle_alpha   90.00
_cell.angle_beta   90.00
_cell.angle_gamma   90.00
#
_symmetry.space_group_name_H-M   'P 1'
#
loop_
_entity.id
_entity.type
_entity.pdbx_description
1 polymer ?
#
loop_
_entity_poly.entity_id
_entity_poly.type
_entity_poly.pdbx_seq_one_letter_code
_entity_poly.pdbx_strand_id
1 'polypeptide(L)'
;MSKKINTMILSITAFAAFLVMQPVAFGAESIPLDLPIGLKVGETASIDSKLKMTLLDVEDSRCPSDVTCVWQGTVFAKIQLVKGDQAIGSYTIYMETKEGNEQAIEGYHIRLTNVEPYPMSSMQVQPTEYVLTFFVSMAETNYFDSPLNQYNSGIPFNEIKCNSGLQITQRYDGRPACVKPATYFELIKRDGVSNIIIIQSRSEDDQNQTIQPVIKTGTNSGHCIGYCSKEFIITPEKITYTESGRDVSDKTKDIPFSKSNWNELVDLIDVQKFNSLPDRIGCPGCADAPVEWIEITFGNKTKRIEFENGDDIPEINKLISVLQKIRSPIVTSIESFEDCVAAGNPIMESYPRQCKTNDGMNFVEVVESHLDLQSQCKKHGGGWLSEFNECEYISEDQCLEMKGMFKECESACRHNDSDICTKQCVQVCIVP
;
A
#
# COMPACT_ATOMS: atom_id res chain seq x y z
N MET A 1 11.97 13.48 121.17
CA MET A 1 12.70 13.99 120.00
C MET A 1 13.03 12.81 119.08
N SER A 2 12.95 13.04 117.76
CA SER A 2 13.18 12.08 116.66
C SER A 2 12.01 11.15 116.29
N LYS A 3 11.08 11.67 115.47
CA LYS A 3 10.18 10.87 114.62
C LYS A 3 10.90 10.63 113.29
N LYS A 4 11.27 9.38 113.01
CA LYS A 4 11.80 8.96 111.71
C LYS A 4 10.65 8.79 110.71
N ILE A 5 10.92 9.25 109.50
CA ILE A 5 10.02 9.29 108.33
C ILE A 5 9.85 7.87 107.76
N ASN A 6 8.60 7.48 107.54
CA ASN A 6 8.19 6.30 106.78
C ASN A 6 8.52 6.53 105.30
N THR A 7 9.35 5.68 104.70
CA THR A 7 9.54 5.65 103.24
C THR A 7 9.01 4.32 102.73
N MET A 8 7.90 4.40 102.00
CA MET A 8 7.21 3.29 101.36
C MET A 8 7.99 2.90 100.10
N ILE A 9 8.57 1.70 100.06
CA ILE A 9 9.25 1.16 98.88
C ILE A 9 8.21 0.44 98.04
N LEU A 10 7.87 1.02 96.89
CA LEU A 10 7.01 0.43 95.86
C LEU A 10 7.88 -0.50 95.00
N SER A 11 7.68 -1.82 95.11
CA SER A 11 8.35 -2.81 94.26
C SER A 11 7.70 -2.85 92.88
N ILE A 12 8.29 -2.13 91.92
CA ILE A 12 7.98 -2.23 90.50
C ILE A 12 8.69 -3.47 89.94
N THR A 13 7.95 -4.57 89.79
CA THR A 13 8.36 -5.70 88.96
C THR A 13 8.33 -5.27 87.49
N ALA A 14 9.50 -5.02 86.91
CA ALA A 14 9.67 -4.78 85.49
C ALA A 14 9.34 -6.06 84.71
N PHE A 15 8.14 -6.09 84.11
CA PHE A 15 7.75 -7.09 83.12
C PHE A 15 8.53 -6.77 81.84
N ALA A 16 9.69 -7.41 81.65
CA ALA A 16 10.45 -7.34 80.42
C ALA A 16 9.65 -8.04 79.31
N ALA A 17 8.80 -7.28 78.62
CA ALA A 17 8.19 -7.68 77.37
C ALA A 17 9.33 -7.81 76.33
N PHE A 18 9.83 -9.02 76.19
CA PHE A 18 10.73 -9.41 75.10
C PHE A 18 9.93 -9.31 73.81
N LEU A 19 9.93 -8.13 73.19
CA LEU A 19 9.35 -7.89 71.88
C LEU A 19 10.25 -8.63 70.87
N VAL A 20 9.88 -9.88 70.57
CA VAL A 20 10.43 -10.61 69.44
C VAL A 20 9.99 -9.84 68.20
N MET A 21 10.88 -9.00 67.66
CA MET A 21 10.70 -8.45 66.31
C MET A 21 10.77 -9.64 65.35
N GLN A 22 9.60 -10.18 65.01
CA GLN A 22 9.47 -11.05 63.86
C GLN A 22 9.87 -10.23 62.63
N PRO A 23 10.68 -10.77 61.72
CA PRO A 23 10.92 -10.12 60.44
C PRO A 23 9.56 -10.06 59.74
N VAL A 24 9.01 -8.86 59.63
CA VAL A 24 7.90 -8.60 58.72
C VAL A 24 8.47 -8.89 57.34
N ALA A 25 8.09 -10.04 56.77
CA ALA A 25 8.30 -10.30 55.37
C ALA A 25 7.51 -9.23 54.62
N PHE A 26 8.19 -8.15 54.23
CA PHE A 26 7.72 -7.24 53.20
C PHE A 26 7.57 -8.11 51.95
N GLY A 27 6.35 -8.60 51.70
CA GLY A 27 6.00 -9.14 50.40
C GLY A 27 6.34 -8.04 49.40
N ALA A 28 7.15 -8.37 48.38
CA ALA A 28 7.50 -7.42 47.33
C ALA A 28 6.18 -6.88 46.77
N GLU A 29 5.88 -5.62 47.09
CA GLU A 29 4.64 -4.98 46.69
C GLU A 29 4.66 -4.89 45.16
N SER A 30 3.65 -5.45 44.51
CA SER A 30 3.61 -5.47 43.05
C SER A 30 3.34 -4.05 42.54
N ILE A 31 4.15 -3.60 41.59
CA ILE A 31 4.02 -2.30 40.96
C ILE A 31 2.79 -2.33 40.04
N PRO A 32 1.84 -1.39 40.15
CA PRO A 32 0.75 -1.26 39.18
C PRO A 32 1.25 -1.06 37.74
N LEU A 33 0.40 -1.38 36.76
CA LEU A 33 0.65 -0.96 35.38
C LEU A 33 0.64 0.56 35.26
N ASP A 34 1.19 1.04 34.15
CA ASP A 34 1.25 2.46 33.79
C ASP A 34 2.05 3.32 34.78
N LEU A 35 3.01 2.70 35.48
CA LEU A 35 3.97 3.38 36.33
C LEU A 35 5.41 3.12 35.86
N PRO A 36 6.33 4.07 36.05
CA PRO A 36 7.74 3.88 35.72
C PRO A 36 8.40 2.86 36.65
N ILE A 37 9.16 1.93 36.08
CA ILE A 37 9.82 0.83 36.76
C ILE A 37 11.32 0.90 36.49
N GLY A 38 12.10 1.30 37.49
CA GLY A 38 13.56 1.28 37.41
C GLY A 38 14.12 -0.12 37.70
N LEU A 39 14.96 -0.65 36.82
CA LEU A 39 15.66 -1.93 37.02
C LEU A 39 17.16 -1.81 36.72
N LYS A 40 17.97 -2.46 37.55
CA LYS A 40 19.38 -2.79 37.25
C LYS A 40 19.51 -4.20 36.69
N VAL A 41 20.63 -4.48 36.03
CA VAL A 41 20.95 -5.83 35.54
C VAL A 41 20.91 -6.84 36.70
N GLY A 42 20.09 -7.88 36.54
CA GLY A 42 19.81 -8.92 37.54
C GLY A 42 18.59 -8.66 38.42
N GLU A 43 18.05 -7.44 38.46
CA GLU A 43 16.87 -7.12 39.27
C GLU A 43 15.57 -7.58 38.59
N THR A 44 14.58 -7.88 39.43
CA THR A 44 13.25 -8.34 38.99
C THR A 44 12.15 -7.48 39.63
N ALA A 45 11.30 -6.89 38.80
CA ALA A 45 10.07 -6.23 39.24
C ALA A 45 8.87 -7.17 39.11
N SER A 46 7.97 -7.13 40.09
CA SER A 46 6.63 -7.76 39.99
C SER A 46 5.61 -6.67 39.65
N ILE A 47 4.85 -6.88 38.57
CA ILE A 47 3.96 -5.90 37.94
C ILE A 47 2.54 -6.47 37.87
N ASP A 48 1.55 -5.70 38.32
CA ASP A 48 0.12 -6.10 38.39
C ASP A 48 -0.13 -7.45 39.10
N SER A 49 0.78 -7.87 39.99
CA SER A 49 0.80 -9.20 40.61
C SER A 49 0.80 -10.41 39.64
N LYS A 50 0.86 -10.18 38.32
CA LYS A 50 0.73 -11.22 37.29
C LYS A 50 1.97 -11.36 36.42
N LEU A 51 2.78 -10.30 36.30
CA LEU A 51 3.94 -10.28 35.44
C LEU A 51 5.20 -10.05 36.28
N LYS A 52 6.23 -10.85 36.09
CA LYS A 52 7.57 -10.59 36.61
C LYS A 52 8.47 -10.26 35.44
N MET A 53 9.20 -9.16 35.55
CA MET A 53 10.13 -8.66 34.54
C MET A 53 11.52 -8.56 35.15
N THR A 54 12.48 -9.26 34.56
CA THR A 54 13.89 -9.25 34.98
C THR A 54 14.74 -8.60 33.92
N LEU A 55 15.61 -7.66 34.28
CA LEU A 55 16.61 -7.10 33.35
C LEU A 55 17.82 -8.03 33.31
N LEU A 56 18.13 -8.61 32.15
CA LEU A 56 19.22 -9.56 31.97
C LEU A 56 20.51 -8.89 31.51
N ASP A 57 20.42 -7.91 30.62
CA ASP A 57 21.59 -7.28 30.00
C ASP A 57 21.25 -5.90 29.41
N VAL A 58 22.27 -5.07 29.22
CA VAL A 58 22.15 -3.74 28.59
C VAL A 58 23.33 -3.48 27.65
N GLU A 59 23.02 -3.09 26.42
CA GLU A 59 23.98 -2.58 25.44
C GLU A 59 23.68 -1.11 25.19
N ASP A 60 24.54 -0.23 25.70
CA ASP A 60 24.42 1.22 25.55
C ASP A 60 25.41 1.74 24.49
N SER A 61 24.88 2.17 23.35
CA SER A 61 25.64 2.78 22.25
C SER A 61 25.33 4.27 22.10
N ARG A 62 24.74 4.93 23.12
CA ARG A 62 24.46 6.37 23.07
C ARG A 62 25.75 7.17 22.90
N CYS A 63 25.66 8.24 22.14
CA CYS A 63 26.78 9.16 21.98
C CYS A 63 27.14 9.76 23.35
N PRO A 64 28.40 9.67 23.81
CA PRO A 64 28.80 10.35 25.04
C PRO A 64 28.50 11.86 24.97
N SER A 65 28.06 12.44 26.08
CA SER A 65 27.59 13.85 26.09
C SER A 65 28.69 14.88 25.87
N ASP A 66 29.96 14.47 26.00
CA ASP A 66 31.16 15.29 25.87
C ASP A 66 31.89 15.14 24.53
N VAL A 67 31.30 14.41 23.57
CA VAL A 67 31.86 14.23 22.22
C VAL A 67 30.83 14.50 21.13
N THR A 68 31.29 14.74 19.90
CA THR A 68 30.42 14.90 18.73
C THR A 68 30.37 13.60 17.93
N CYS A 69 29.21 12.96 17.88
CA CYS A 69 29.02 11.74 17.09
C CYS A 69 28.49 12.00 15.69
N VAL A 70 28.89 11.15 14.76
CA VAL A 70 28.39 11.12 13.38
C VAL A 70 27.09 10.33 13.26
N TRP A 71 26.87 9.35 14.15
CA TRP A 71 25.71 8.44 14.14
C TRP A 71 24.85 8.62 15.39
N GLN A 72 23.53 8.49 15.23
CA GLN A 72 22.58 8.51 16.33
C GLN A 72 22.59 7.14 17.02
N GLY A 73 23.30 7.04 18.14
CA GLY A 73 23.34 5.83 18.98
C GLY A 73 22.00 5.49 19.64
N THR A 74 21.87 4.26 20.19
CA THR A 74 20.67 3.78 20.91
C THR A 74 21.06 2.86 22.08
N VAL A 75 20.07 2.42 22.86
CA VAL A 75 20.24 1.43 23.95
C VAL A 75 19.37 0.21 23.66
N PHE A 76 19.93 -0.99 23.85
CA PHE A 76 19.22 -2.25 23.83
C PHE A 76 19.22 -2.86 25.23
N ALA A 77 18.06 -3.27 25.72
CA ALA A 77 17.87 -3.88 27.03
C ALA A 77 17.26 -5.27 26.86
N LYS A 78 17.96 -6.30 27.32
CA LYS A 78 17.46 -7.67 27.27
C LYS A 78 16.69 -7.97 28.54
N ILE A 79 15.40 -8.25 28.43
CA ILE A 79 14.53 -8.59 29.56
C ILE A 79 14.07 -10.04 29.51
N GLN A 80 13.71 -10.59 30.66
CA GLN A 80 12.99 -11.85 30.79
C GLN A 80 11.62 -11.60 31.41
N LEU A 81 10.59 -12.23 30.85
CA LEU A 81 9.23 -12.13 31.35
C LEU A 81 8.71 -13.48 31.85
N VAL A 82 8.01 -13.45 32.98
CA VAL A 82 7.31 -14.58 33.59
C VAL A 82 5.89 -14.13 33.94
N LYS A 83 4.85 -14.85 33.50
CA LYS A 83 3.44 -14.55 33.81
C LYS A 83 2.90 -15.61 34.76
N GLY A 84 2.52 -15.20 35.97
CA GLY A 84 2.29 -16.12 37.08
C GLY A 84 3.55 -16.94 37.36
N ASP A 85 3.48 -18.24 37.12
CA ASP A 85 4.61 -19.18 37.22
C ASP A 85 5.13 -19.66 35.84
N GLN A 86 4.59 -19.14 34.75
CA GLN A 86 4.98 -19.54 33.39
C GLN A 86 6.05 -18.60 32.83
N ALA A 87 7.22 -19.14 32.52
CA ALA A 87 8.25 -18.40 31.79
C ALA A 87 7.76 -18.11 30.37
N ILE A 88 7.69 -16.82 30.03
CA ILE A 88 7.21 -16.34 28.72
C ILE A 88 8.37 -16.34 27.71
N GLY A 89 9.54 -15.87 28.13
CA GLY A 89 10.73 -15.82 27.28
C GLY A 89 11.63 -14.62 27.58
N SER A 90 12.64 -14.43 26.72
CA SER A 90 13.52 -13.26 26.73
C SER A 90 13.29 -12.39 25.50
N TYR A 91 13.32 -11.07 25.70
CA TYR A 91 13.00 -10.07 24.68
C TYR A 91 14.03 -8.94 24.71
N THR A 92 14.24 -8.26 23.59
CA THR A 92 15.13 -7.09 23.50
C THR A 92 14.29 -5.83 23.31
N ILE A 93 14.27 -4.99 24.34
CA ILE A 93 13.62 -3.68 24.34
C ILE A 93 14.64 -2.63 23.89
N TYR A 94 14.33 -1.83 22.87
CA TYR A 94 15.22 -0.75 22.44
C TYR A 94 14.66 0.61 22.88
N MET A 95 15.55 1.56 23.17
CA MET A 95 15.16 2.91 23.59
C MET A 95 14.80 3.75 22.37
N GLU A 96 13.55 4.19 22.30
CA GLU A 96 13.04 5.01 21.21
C GLU A 96 12.88 6.48 21.61
N THR A 97 13.12 7.36 20.64
CA THR A 97 13.06 8.82 20.84
C THR A 97 11.70 9.42 20.45
N LYS A 98 10.69 8.61 20.14
CA LYS A 98 9.33 9.04 19.76
C LYS A 98 8.28 8.28 20.57
N GLU A 99 7.31 8.99 21.13
CA GLU A 99 6.15 8.37 21.78
C GLU A 99 5.32 7.57 20.75
N GLY A 100 4.87 6.37 21.13
CA GLY A 100 3.88 5.58 20.37
C GLY A 100 4.34 4.23 19.79
N ASN A 101 5.63 3.87 19.89
CA ASN A 101 6.14 2.59 19.37
C ASN A 101 6.35 1.55 20.50
N GLU A 102 5.28 1.22 21.19
CA GLU A 102 5.36 0.28 22.32
C GLU A 102 5.58 -1.16 21.86
N GLN A 103 6.50 -1.90 22.49
CA GLN A 103 6.69 -3.31 22.14
C GLN A 103 5.57 -4.15 22.77
N ALA A 104 4.65 -4.64 21.93
CA ALA A 104 3.57 -5.52 22.35
C ALA A 104 4.09 -6.95 22.61
N ILE A 105 4.13 -7.36 23.87
CA ILE A 105 4.59 -8.67 24.32
C ILE A 105 3.52 -9.29 25.23
N GLU A 106 2.85 -10.34 24.73
CA GLU A 106 2.03 -11.25 25.53
C GLU A 106 0.88 -10.58 26.34
N GLY A 107 0.27 -9.59 25.69
CA GLY A 107 -0.84 -8.80 26.24
C GLY A 107 -0.40 -7.54 26.99
N TYR A 108 0.89 -7.18 26.93
CA TYR A 108 1.43 -5.96 27.51
C TYR A 108 2.14 -5.12 26.46
N HIS A 109 2.09 -3.81 26.60
CA HIS A 109 2.95 -2.87 25.90
C HIS A 109 4.09 -2.48 26.84
N ILE A 110 5.34 -2.71 26.42
CA ILE A 110 6.54 -2.41 27.22
C ILE A 110 7.37 -1.35 26.49
N ARG A 111 7.76 -0.30 27.22
CA ARG A 111 8.63 0.79 26.74
C ARG A 111 9.85 0.95 27.63
N LEU A 112 11.00 1.27 27.05
CA LEU A 112 12.19 1.77 27.75
C LEU A 112 12.23 3.30 27.59
N THR A 113 12.01 4.03 28.68
CA THR A 113 11.82 5.50 28.65
C THR A 113 13.03 6.28 29.14
N ASN A 114 13.88 5.70 29.99
CA ASN A 114 15.10 6.34 30.47
C ASN A 114 16.20 5.31 30.75
N VAL A 115 17.45 5.73 30.62
CA VAL A 115 18.64 4.91 30.92
C VAL A 115 19.67 5.81 31.60
N GLU A 116 20.03 5.51 32.84
CA GLU A 116 20.98 6.29 33.64
C GLU A 116 22.15 5.44 34.11
N PRO A 117 23.37 5.98 34.19
CA PRO A 117 23.76 7.33 33.78
C PRO A 117 23.84 7.48 32.24
N TYR A 118 23.87 8.72 31.76
CA TYR A 118 24.21 9.00 30.35
C TYR A 118 25.75 8.90 30.17
N PRO A 119 26.25 8.30 29.06
CA PRO A 119 27.68 8.07 28.89
C PRO A 119 28.49 9.38 28.80
N MET A 120 29.71 9.35 29.33
CA MET A 120 30.74 10.39 29.18
C MET A 120 32.06 9.73 28.78
N SER A 121 32.85 10.34 27.91
CA SER A 121 34.10 9.76 27.38
C SER A 121 35.14 9.46 28.47
N SER A 122 35.07 10.17 29.59
CA SER A 122 35.97 10.00 30.75
C SER A 122 35.52 8.93 31.74
N MET A 123 34.34 8.33 31.55
CA MET A 123 33.73 7.40 32.50
C MET A 123 33.40 6.06 31.84
N GLN A 124 33.95 4.98 32.39
CA GLN A 124 33.57 3.62 32.01
C GLN A 124 32.51 3.11 32.99
N VAL A 125 31.26 3.04 32.52
CA VAL A 125 30.11 2.54 33.31
C VAL A 125 29.99 1.04 33.10
N GLN A 126 29.89 0.27 34.18
CA GLN A 126 29.65 -1.18 34.08
C GLN A 126 28.17 -1.47 33.80
N PRO A 127 27.82 -2.56 33.08
CA PRO A 127 26.42 -2.92 32.81
C PRO A 127 25.52 -2.95 34.07
N THR A 128 26.06 -3.38 35.20
CA THR A 128 25.36 -3.46 36.50
C THR A 128 25.10 -2.11 37.17
N GLU A 129 25.73 -1.04 36.69
CA GLU A 129 25.56 0.32 37.22
C GLU A 129 24.42 1.07 36.53
N TYR A 130 23.96 0.57 35.38
CA TYR A 130 22.83 1.17 34.68
C TYR A 130 21.51 0.94 35.42
N VAL A 131 20.69 1.98 35.44
CA VAL A 131 19.28 1.95 35.85
C VAL A 131 18.44 2.26 34.62
N LEU A 132 17.60 1.30 34.22
CA LEU A 132 16.70 1.43 33.08
C LEU A 132 15.28 1.61 33.58
N THR A 133 14.60 2.65 33.12
CA THR A 133 13.20 2.93 33.47
C THR A 133 12.29 2.39 32.38
N PHE A 134 11.45 1.42 32.75
CA PHE A 134 10.45 0.83 31.88
C PHE A 134 9.04 1.36 32.19
N PHE A 135 8.17 1.33 31.20
CA PHE A 135 6.73 1.56 31.35
C PHE A 135 5.99 0.35 30.80
N VAL A 136 5.03 -0.19 31.55
CA VAL A 136 4.28 -1.41 31.17
C VAL A 136 2.78 -1.14 31.27
N SER A 137 2.05 -1.30 30.17
CA SER A 137 0.60 -1.13 30.09
C SER A 137 -0.09 -2.38 29.52
N MET A 138 -1.40 -2.53 29.69
CA MET A 138 -2.16 -3.61 29.03
C MET A 138 -2.30 -3.31 27.54
N ALA A 139 -2.01 -4.30 26.70
CA ALA A 139 -2.45 -4.28 25.30
C ALA A 139 -3.89 -4.78 25.25
N GLU A 140 -4.82 -3.99 24.70
CA GLU A 140 -6.24 -4.39 24.61
C GLU A 140 -6.39 -5.74 23.87
N THR A 141 -6.99 -6.73 24.55
CA THR A 141 -7.24 -8.06 23.96
C THR A 141 -8.68 -8.18 23.51
N ASN A 142 -8.94 -8.12 22.21
CA ASN A 142 -10.18 -8.66 21.65
C ASN A 142 -10.07 -10.20 21.60
N TYR A 143 -10.84 -10.89 22.44
CA TYR A 143 -10.92 -12.36 22.45
C TYR A 143 -11.95 -12.83 21.42
N PHE A 144 -11.47 -13.49 20.37
CA PHE A 144 -12.27 -14.09 19.32
C PHE A 144 -12.31 -15.61 19.48
N ASP A 145 -13.43 -16.22 19.11
CA ASP A 145 -13.57 -17.68 19.05
C ASP A 145 -12.53 -18.32 18.15
N SER A 146 -12.33 -19.65 18.23
CA SER A 146 -11.37 -20.30 17.32
C SER A 146 -11.76 -20.04 15.84
N PRO A 147 -10.78 -19.90 14.93
CA PRO A 147 -11.08 -19.58 13.52
C PRO A 147 -12.03 -20.57 12.87
N LEU A 148 -11.90 -21.85 13.23
CA LEU A 148 -12.78 -22.90 12.75
C LEU A 148 -14.22 -22.71 13.27
N ASN A 149 -14.39 -22.28 14.52
CA ASN A 149 -15.72 -22.01 15.05
C ASN A 149 -16.34 -20.76 14.43
N GLN A 150 -15.56 -19.70 14.20
CA GLN A 150 -16.03 -18.52 13.48
C GLN A 150 -16.51 -18.89 12.07
N TYR A 151 -15.71 -19.67 11.35
CA TYR A 151 -16.05 -20.17 10.02
C TYR A 151 -17.30 -21.06 10.01
N ASN A 152 -17.39 -22.00 10.96
CA ASN A 152 -18.54 -22.89 11.07
C ASN A 152 -19.82 -22.15 11.50
N SER A 153 -19.68 -20.99 12.17
CA SER A 153 -20.77 -20.08 12.48
C SER A 153 -21.18 -19.18 11.30
N GLY A 154 -20.58 -19.37 10.12
CA GLY A 154 -20.92 -18.66 8.89
C GLY A 154 -20.17 -17.35 8.69
N ILE A 155 -19.14 -17.05 9.50
CA ILE A 155 -18.31 -15.85 9.32
C ILE A 155 -17.43 -16.06 8.07
N PRO A 156 -17.52 -15.15 7.07
CA PRO A 156 -16.67 -15.20 5.88
C PRO A 156 -15.17 -15.21 6.24
N PHE A 157 -14.36 -15.94 5.49
CA PHE A 157 -12.93 -16.14 5.81
C PHE A 157 -12.16 -14.81 6.03
N ASN A 158 -12.47 -13.80 5.22
CA ASN A 158 -11.91 -12.44 5.30
C ASN A 158 -12.33 -11.65 6.56
N GLU A 159 -13.34 -12.12 7.28
CA GLU A 159 -13.87 -11.47 8.47
C GLU A 159 -13.48 -12.19 9.76
N ILE A 160 -12.92 -13.40 9.66
CA ILE A 160 -12.43 -14.19 10.80
C ILE A 160 -11.29 -13.46 11.49
N LYS A 161 -11.39 -13.33 12.81
CA LYS A 161 -10.42 -12.60 13.62
C LYS A 161 -9.57 -13.55 14.47
N CYS A 162 -8.30 -13.20 14.62
CA CYS A 162 -7.37 -13.91 15.50
C CYS A 162 -7.19 -13.16 16.80
N ASN A 163 -6.98 -13.91 17.89
CA ASN A 163 -6.55 -13.34 19.17
C ASN A 163 -5.20 -12.62 19.01
N SER A 164 -4.97 -11.63 19.88
CA SER A 164 -3.77 -10.78 19.84
C SER A 164 -2.48 -11.60 19.74
N GLY A 165 -1.58 -11.18 18.85
CA GLY A 165 -0.32 -11.86 18.57
C GLY A 165 -0.41 -13.05 17.60
N LEU A 166 -1.59 -13.34 17.04
CA LEU A 166 -1.78 -14.39 16.03
C LEU A 166 -2.26 -13.81 14.69
N GLN A 167 -1.89 -14.48 13.60
CA GLN A 167 -2.26 -14.13 12.23
C GLN A 167 -3.11 -15.23 11.61
N ILE A 168 -4.14 -14.83 10.88
CA ILE A 168 -5.02 -15.76 10.17
C ILE A 168 -4.27 -16.34 8.95
N THR A 169 -4.41 -17.64 8.76
CA THR A 169 -3.90 -18.40 7.62
C THR A 169 -4.95 -19.41 7.18
N GLN A 170 -4.84 -19.91 5.95
CA GLN A 170 -5.61 -21.05 5.48
C GLN A 170 -4.78 -22.32 5.63
N ARG A 171 -5.42 -23.45 5.94
CA ARG A 171 -4.82 -24.79 5.86
C ARG A 171 -4.98 -25.34 4.44
N TYR A 172 -4.23 -26.39 4.09
CA TYR A 172 -4.38 -27.09 2.80
C TYR A 172 -5.81 -27.59 2.50
N ASP A 173 -6.60 -27.87 3.55
CA ASP A 173 -7.99 -28.33 3.47
C ASP A 173 -9.00 -27.17 3.33
N GLY A 174 -8.51 -25.94 3.14
CA GLY A 174 -9.32 -24.74 2.98
C GLY A 174 -9.81 -24.12 4.28
N ARG A 175 -9.56 -24.73 5.45
CA ARG A 175 -10.05 -24.23 6.74
C ARG A 175 -9.14 -23.14 7.32
N PRO A 176 -9.71 -22.14 8.03
CA PRO A 176 -8.92 -21.09 8.66
C PRO A 176 -8.20 -21.59 9.92
N ALA A 177 -7.02 -21.03 10.18
CA ALA A 177 -6.23 -21.25 11.38
C ALA A 177 -5.49 -19.96 11.78
N CYS A 178 -5.32 -19.74 13.09
CA CYS A 178 -4.50 -18.65 13.59
C CYS A 178 -3.12 -19.19 13.99
N VAL A 179 -2.06 -18.57 13.51
CA VAL A 179 -0.67 -18.99 13.78
C VAL A 179 0.14 -17.81 14.31
N LYS A 180 1.21 -18.10 15.07
CA LYS A 180 2.17 -17.06 15.45
C LYS A 180 2.91 -16.56 14.19
N PRO A 181 3.26 -15.26 14.09
CA PRO A 181 4.00 -14.73 12.94
C PRO A 181 5.31 -15.50 12.66
N ALA A 182 6.04 -15.93 13.69
CA ALA A 182 7.25 -16.75 13.51
C ALA A 182 6.96 -18.14 12.92
N THR A 183 5.80 -18.73 13.25
CA THR A 183 5.37 -20.04 12.72
C THR A 183 4.85 -19.91 11.29
N TYR A 184 4.25 -18.78 10.93
CA TYR A 184 3.78 -18.47 9.58
C TYR A 184 4.91 -18.64 8.53
N PHE A 185 6.09 -18.05 8.78
CA PHE A 185 7.24 -18.16 7.89
C PHE A 185 7.77 -19.60 7.73
N GLU A 186 7.67 -20.42 8.79
CA GLU A 186 8.09 -21.82 8.74
C GLU A 186 7.06 -22.71 8.01
N LEU A 187 5.78 -22.33 8.00
CA LEU A 187 4.72 -23.04 7.27
C LEU A 187 4.79 -22.78 5.76
N ILE A 188 5.20 -21.57 5.35
CA ILE A 188 5.49 -21.22 3.94
C ILE A 188 6.61 -22.09 3.36
N LYS A 189 7.67 -22.36 4.15
CA LYS A 189 8.82 -23.16 3.70
C LYS A 189 8.54 -24.65 3.51
N ARG A 190 7.39 -25.15 3.98
CA ARG A 190 7.05 -26.59 3.99
C ARG A 190 6.08 -27.02 2.89
N ASP A 191 5.78 -26.17 1.89
CA ASP A 191 4.83 -26.42 0.80
C ASP A 191 3.43 -26.90 1.26
N GLY A 192 3.04 -26.55 2.50
CA GLY A 192 1.80 -27.01 3.13
C GLY A 192 0.69 -25.96 3.19
N VAL A 193 0.90 -24.75 2.64
CA VAL A 193 -0.10 -23.68 2.66
C VAL A 193 -0.37 -23.15 1.26
N SER A 194 -1.48 -23.59 0.70
CA SER A 194 -2.05 -23.05 -0.54
C SER A 194 -2.66 -21.69 -0.24
N ASN A 195 -2.10 -20.62 -0.83
CA ASN A 195 -2.67 -19.26 -0.96
C ASN A 195 -3.17 -18.58 0.33
N ILE A 196 -2.37 -17.68 0.94
CA ILE A 196 -2.83 -16.88 2.08
C ILE A 196 -3.10 -15.44 1.65
N ILE A 197 -4.36 -15.04 1.85
CA ILE A 197 -4.82 -13.66 1.86
C ILE A 197 -4.54 -13.10 3.27
N ILE A 198 -3.75 -12.02 3.38
CA ILE A 198 -3.57 -11.29 4.65
C ILE A 198 -4.69 -10.27 4.77
N ILE A 199 -5.65 -10.49 5.66
CA ILE A 199 -6.60 -9.45 6.09
C ILE A 199 -6.41 -9.28 7.60
N GLN A 200 -5.62 -8.30 8.00
CA GLN A 200 -5.67 -7.80 9.37
C GLN A 200 -6.67 -6.64 9.46
N SER A 201 -7.58 -6.80 10.41
CA SER A 201 -8.37 -5.74 11.06
C SER A 201 -7.53 -4.53 11.42
N ARG A 202 -7.99 -3.32 11.06
CA ARG A 202 -7.61 -2.08 11.72
C ARG A 202 -8.87 -1.42 12.31
N SER A 203 -8.78 -1.08 13.59
CA SER A 203 -9.70 -0.22 14.31
C SER A 203 -9.71 1.18 13.70
N GLU A 204 -10.87 1.83 13.73
CA GLU A 204 -11.18 3.10 13.04
C GLU A 204 -10.66 4.36 13.74
N ASP A 205 -9.64 4.31 14.61
CA ASP A 205 -9.28 5.48 15.42
C ASP A 205 -7.77 5.74 15.58
N ASP A 206 -7.02 5.73 14.48
CA ASP A 206 -5.66 6.27 14.46
C ASP A 206 -5.37 7.04 13.16
N GLN A 207 -5.52 8.36 13.23
CA GLN A 207 -5.13 9.30 12.19
C GLN A 207 -3.64 9.65 12.33
N ASN A 208 -2.72 8.73 11.95
CA ASN A 208 -1.55 9.10 11.15
C ASN A 208 -0.80 7.91 10.49
N GLN A 209 -1.15 7.67 9.23
CA GLN A 209 -0.26 7.27 8.13
C GLN A 209 0.45 5.90 8.20
N THR A 210 -0.30 4.85 7.82
CA THR A 210 0.30 3.82 6.95
C THR A 210 0.92 4.56 5.77
N ILE A 211 2.24 4.48 5.61
CA ILE A 211 2.87 5.13 4.47
C ILE A 211 2.51 4.33 3.22
N GLN A 212 1.38 4.70 2.61
CA GLN A 212 0.96 4.18 1.32
C GLN A 212 2.05 4.52 0.31
N PRO A 213 2.54 3.53 -0.47
CA PRO A 213 3.54 3.84 -1.46
C PRO A 213 2.96 4.79 -2.50
N VAL A 214 3.79 5.63 -3.10
CA VAL A 214 3.46 6.25 -4.38
C VAL A 214 4.14 5.42 -5.45
N ILE A 215 3.36 4.83 -6.35
CA ILE A 215 3.86 3.99 -7.44
C ILE A 215 3.79 4.83 -8.71
N LYS A 216 4.93 5.05 -9.32
CA LYS A 216 5.02 5.61 -10.66
C LYS A 216 5.58 4.57 -11.61
N THR A 217 5.09 4.59 -12.84
CA THR A 217 5.60 3.72 -13.88
C THR A 217 5.42 4.38 -15.22
N GLY A 218 6.22 3.98 -16.21
CA GLY A 218 6.13 4.61 -17.50
C GLY A 218 7.03 3.99 -18.55
N THR A 219 7.00 4.63 -19.71
CA THR A 219 7.89 4.32 -20.83
C THR A 219 8.48 5.58 -21.42
N ASN A 220 9.66 5.48 -22.01
CA ASN A 220 10.31 6.56 -22.75
C ASN A 220 11.02 6.01 -23.99
N SER A 221 10.94 6.72 -25.11
CA SER A 221 11.64 6.41 -26.36
C SER A 221 12.47 7.60 -26.83
N GLY A 222 13.80 7.44 -26.92
CA GLY A 222 14.72 8.55 -27.24
C GLY A 222 14.64 9.07 -28.69
N HIS A 223 14.26 8.21 -29.64
CA HIS A 223 14.09 8.52 -31.06
C HIS A 223 12.61 8.59 -31.46
N CYS A 224 11.85 9.48 -30.81
CA CYS A 224 10.44 9.70 -31.12
C CYS A 224 10.15 11.17 -31.49
N ILE A 225 9.06 11.37 -32.25
CA ILE A 225 8.41 12.65 -32.56
C ILE A 225 7.01 12.65 -31.91
N GLY A 226 6.64 13.72 -31.21
CA GLY A 226 5.37 13.80 -30.47
C GLY A 226 5.51 13.32 -29.03
N TYR A 227 4.55 12.54 -28.54
CA TYR A 227 4.49 12.05 -27.16
C TYR A 227 5.44 10.87 -26.92
N CYS A 228 6.68 11.18 -26.54
CA CYS A 228 7.78 10.23 -26.41
C CYS A 228 7.93 9.63 -25.02
N SER A 229 7.29 10.24 -24.03
CA SER A 229 7.26 9.77 -22.65
C SER A 229 5.83 9.59 -22.19
N LYS A 230 5.59 8.48 -21.48
CA LYS A 230 4.32 8.12 -20.87
C LYS A 230 4.55 7.85 -19.40
N GLU A 231 3.89 8.59 -18.52
CA GLU A 231 3.98 8.46 -17.07
C GLU A 231 2.61 8.15 -16.46
N PHE A 232 2.59 7.24 -15.50
CA PHE A 232 1.42 6.87 -14.72
C PHE A 232 1.77 7.02 -13.25
N ILE A 233 1.07 7.91 -12.55
CA ILE A 233 1.15 8.07 -11.10
C ILE A 233 -0.08 7.38 -10.50
N ILE A 234 0.14 6.29 -9.78
CA ILE A 234 -0.92 5.45 -9.24
C ILE A 234 -1.06 5.74 -7.74
N THR A 235 -2.29 6.04 -7.33
CA THR A 235 -2.70 6.29 -5.93
C THR A 235 -3.94 5.48 -5.60
N PRO A 236 -4.38 5.39 -4.33
CA PRO A 236 -5.57 4.61 -3.96
C PRO A 236 -6.88 5.03 -4.63
N GLU A 237 -6.97 6.28 -5.10
CA GLU A 237 -8.21 6.87 -5.62
C GLU A 237 -8.20 7.01 -7.14
N LYS A 238 -7.01 7.19 -7.73
CA LYS A 238 -6.86 7.48 -9.15
C LYS A 238 -5.49 7.13 -9.71
N ILE A 239 -5.44 7.01 -11.03
CA ILE A 239 -4.24 7.01 -11.84
C ILE A 239 -4.19 8.35 -12.58
N THR A 240 -3.11 9.11 -12.42
CA THR A 240 -2.82 10.28 -13.25
C THR A 240 -1.89 9.85 -14.38
N TYR A 241 -2.41 9.88 -15.61
CA TYR A 241 -1.67 9.57 -16.84
C TYR A 241 -1.17 10.85 -17.50
N THR A 242 0.10 10.91 -17.85
CA THR A 242 0.71 12.04 -18.56
C THR A 242 1.50 11.56 -19.78
N GLU A 243 1.25 12.18 -20.93
CA GLU A 243 2.05 12.05 -22.14
C GLU A 243 2.83 13.34 -22.39
N SER A 244 4.13 13.23 -22.66
CA SER A 244 5.02 14.38 -22.86
C SER A 244 6.00 14.17 -24.02
N GLY A 245 6.51 15.27 -24.57
CA GLY A 245 7.40 15.27 -25.73
C GLY A 245 8.17 16.58 -25.88
N ARG A 246 9.22 16.58 -26.72
CA ARG A 246 10.07 17.78 -26.92
C ARG A 246 9.34 18.93 -27.62
N ASP A 247 8.43 18.59 -28.52
CA ASP A 247 7.80 19.53 -29.46
C ASP A 247 6.27 19.62 -29.27
N VAL A 248 5.75 19.02 -28.21
CA VAL A 248 4.30 18.97 -27.91
C VAL A 248 4.06 19.30 -26.44
N SER A 249 2.96 20.00 -26.17
CA SER A 249 2.53 20.25 -24.80
C SER A 249 2.03 18.97 -24.15
N ASP A 250 2.41 18.79 -22.88
CA ASP A 250 2.01 17.65 -22.07
C ASP A 250 0.49 17.52 -22.00
N LYS A 251 0.00 16.29 -22.11
CA LYS A 251 -1.41 15.94 -21.91
C LYS A 251 -1.53 15.10 -20.66
N THR A 252 -2.44 15.47 -19.78
CA THR A 252 -2.70 14.75 -18.53
C THR A 252 -4.17 14.36 -18.43
N LYS A 253 -4.43 13.13 -17.99
CA LYS A 253 -5.78 12.59 -17.72
C LYS A 253 -5.78 11.87 -16.39
N ASP A 254 -6.76 12.18 -15.55
CA ASP A 254 -7.05 11.41 -14.35
C ASP A 254 -8.05 10.29 -14.66
N ILE A 255 -7.73 9.07 -14.23
CA ILE A 255 -8.54 7.88 -14.39
C ILE A 255 -8.93 7.39 -12.99
N PRO A 256 -10.22 7.21 -12.67
CA PRO A 256 -10.63 6.65 -11.39
C PRO A 256 -10.00 5.28 -11.16
N PHE A 257 -9.51 5.03 -9.94
CA PHE A 257 -8.91 3.75 -9.57
C PHE A 257 -9.56 3.21 -8.31
N SER A 258 -9.87 1.92 -8.29
CA SER A 258 -10.56 1.33 -7.15
C SER A 258 -9.57 1.04 -6.03
N LYS A 259 -9.99 1.28 -4.79
CA LYS A 259 -9.20 0.93 -3.60
C LYS A 259 -8.88 -0.57 -3.53
N SER A 260 -9.74 -1.44 -4.09
CA SER A 260 -9.49 -2.88 -4.20
C SER A 260 -8.30 -3.16 -5.13
N ASN A 261 -8.31 -2.58 -6.33
CA ASN A 261 -7.24 -2.74 -7.30
C ASN A 261 -5.92 -2.15 -6.78
N TRP A 262 -6.00 -1.06 -5.99
CA TRP A 262 -4.86 -0.50 -5.28
C TRP A 262 -4.25 -1.49 -4.27
N ASN A 263 -5.07 -2.08 -3.42
CA ASN A 263 -4.59 -3.04 -2.43
C ASN A 263 -3.94 -4.25 -3.11
N GLU A 264 -4.58 -4.80 -4.16
CA GLU A 264 -4.03 -5.92 -4.94
C GLU A 264 -2.68 -5.56 -5.58
N LEU A 265 -2.52 -4.33 -6.10
CA LEU A 265 -1.26 -3.86 -6.65
C LEU A 265 -0.17 -3.74 -5.57
N VAL A 266 -0.51 -3.18 -4.42
CA VAL A 266 0.43 -3.02 -3.30
C VAL A 266 0.89 -4.35 -2.74
N ASP A 267 0.00 -5.35 -2.66
CA ASP A 267 0.31 -6.70 -2.17
C ASP A 267 1.32 -7.45 -3.05
N LEU A 268 1.50 -7.04 -4.32
CA LEU A 268 2.52 -7.59 -5.21
C LEU A 268 3.92 -7.05 -4.97
N ILE A 269 4.07 -5.98 -4.18
CA ILE A 269 5.35 -5.31 -3.99
C ILE A 269 6.12 -5.95 -2.85
N ASP A 270 7.07 -6.82 -3.20
CA ASP A 270 8.11 -7.28 -2.28
C ASP A 270 9.20 -6.20 -2.17
N VAL A 271 9.11 -5.37 -1.13
CA VAL A 271 10.00 -4.21 -0.91
C VAL A 271 11.46 -4.61 -0.82
N GLN A 272 11.78 -5.78 -0.25
CA GLN A 272 13.16 -6.24 -0.13
C GLN A 272 13.70 -6.68 -1.50
N LYS A 273 12.92 -7.44 -2.27
CA LYS A 273 13.31 -7.82 -3.64
C LYS A 273 13.46 -6.62 -4.55
N PHE A 274 12.48 -5.71 -4.58
CA PHE A 274 12.52 -4.52 -5.41
C PHE A 274 13.74 -3.63 -5.10
N ASN A 275 14.06 -3.44 -3.82
CA ASN A 275 15.24 -2.65 -3.42
C ASN A 275 16.57 -3.35 -3.73
N SER A 276 16.58 -4.68 -3.82
CA SER A 276 17.79 -5.46 -4.15
C SER A 276 18.15 -5.40 -5.64
N LEU A 277 17.21 -5.01 -6.51
CA LEU A 277 17.44 -4.86 -7.95
C LEU A 277 18.37 -3.67 -8.24
N PRO A 278 19.22 -3.75 -9.28
CA PRO A 278 20.01 -2.62 -9.74
C PRO A 278 19.13 -1.53 -10.36
N ASP A 279 19.58 -0.28 -10.32
CA ASP A 279 18.82 0.85 -10.88
C ASP A 279 18.65 0.74 -12.41
N ARG A 280 19.57 0.04 -13.08
CA ARG A 280 19.51 -0.31 -14.50
C ARG A 280 19.69 -1.82 -14.66
N ILE A 281 18.73 -2.47 -15.30
CA ILE A 281 18.73 -3.90 -15.62
C ILE A 281 18.92 -4.03 -17.13
N GLY A 282 19.93 -4.78 -17.57
CA GLY A 282 20.25 -4.91 -19.00
C GLY A 282 20.79 -3.61 -19.61
N CYS A 283 20.32 -3.27 -20.81
CA CYS A 283 20.76 -2.11 -21.60
C CYS A 283 19.55 -1.25 -22.01
N PRO A 284 18.81 -0.65 -21.05
CA PRO A 284 17.57 0.05 -21.35
C PRO A 284 17.84 1.21 -22.32
N GLY A 285 17.18 1.17 -23.48
CA GLY A 285 17.32 2.19 -24.53
C GLY A 285 18.40 1.89 -25.55
N CYS A 286 19.09 0.75 -25.46
CA CYS A 286 20.09 0.35 -26.44
C CYS A 286 19.43 -0.07 -27.75
N ALA A 287 20.12 0.14 -28.87
CA ALA A 287 19.55 -0.06 -30.21
C ALA A 287 18.20 0.67 -30.43
N ASP A 288 18.02 1.82 -29.79
CA ASP A 288 16.81 2.64 -29.84
C ASP A 288 15.53 1.95 -29.31
N ALA A 289 15.70 0.90 -28.50
CA ALA A 289 14.58 0.21 -27.86
C ALA A 289 13.84 1.13 -26.86
N PRO A 290 12.52 0.96 -26.69
CA PRO A 290 11.77 1.67 -25.65
C PRO A 290 12.26 1.28 -24.24
N VAL A 291 12.42 2.27 -23.38
CA VAL A 291 12.73 2.07 -21.95
C VAL A 291 11.43 1.94 -21.18
N GLU A 292 11.36 0.93 -20.32
CA GLU A 292 10.34 0.80 -19.28
C GLU A 292 10.94 1.12 -17.92
N TRP A 293 10.15 1.74 -17.04
CA TRP A 293 10.61 2.08 -15.70
C TRP A 293 9.52 1.96 -14.65
N ILE A 294 9.95 1.65 -13.42
CA ILE A 294 9.10 1.57 -12.22
C ILE A 294 9.81 2.33 -11.12
N GLU A 295 9.09 3.26 -10.49
CA GLU A 295 9.55 4.05 -9.34
C GLU A 295 8.57 3.87 -8.20
N ILE A 296 9.07 3.45 -7.04
CA ILE A 296 8.23 3.25 -5.85
C ILE A 296 8.81 4.09 -4.71
N THR A 297 7.95 4.90 -4.10
CA THR A 297 8.28 5.73 -2.95
C THR A 297 7.61 5.19 -1.70
N PHE A 298 8.40 4.76 -0.72
CA PHE A 298 7.95 4.38 0.62
C PHE A 298 8.42 5.44 1.62
N GLY A 299 7.54 6.38 1.95
CA GLY A 299 7.85 7.50 2.83
C GLY A 299 8.84 8.43 2.18
N ASN A 300 10.02 8.55 2.77
CA ASN A 300 11.08 9.42 2.26
C ASN A 300 12.10 8.67 1.39
N LYS A 301 11.89 7.36 1.15
CA LYS A 301 12.79 6.54 0.32
C LYS A 301 12.13 6.27 -1.02
N THR A 302 12.84 6.59 -2.08
CA THR A 302 12.42 6.34 -3.47
C THR A 302 13.43 5.41 -4.13
N LYS A 303 12.93 4.37 -4.80
CA LYS A 303 13.73 3.48 -5.64
C LYS A 303 13.13 3.48 -7.04
N ARG A 304 13.98 3.67 -8.04
CA ARG A 304 13.63 3.59 -9.46
C ARG A 304 14.49 2.51 -10.13
N ILE A 305 13.85 1.72 -10.97
CA ILE A 305 14.52 0.77 -11.85
C ILE A 305 14.14 1.06 -13.30
N GLU A 306 15.08 0.88 -14.21
CA GLU A 306 14.90 1.02 -15.67
C GLU A 306 15.36 -0.27 -16.36
N PHE A 307 14.57 -0.74 -17.33
CA PHE A 307 14.80 -1.97 -18.08
C PHE A 307 14.26 -1.83 -19.52
N GLU A 308 14.63 -2.75 -20.41
CA GLU A 308 14.11 -2.72 -21.79
C GLU A 308 12.63 -3.14 -21.78
N ASN A 309 11.78 -2.44 -22.55
CA ASN A 309 10.37 -2.77 -22.59
C ASN A 309 10.15 -4.20 -23.11
N GLY A 310 9.47 -5.03 -22.32
CA GLY A 310 9.25 -6.44 -22.63
C GLY A 310 10.24 -7.41 -21.97
N ASP A 311 11.26 -6.92 -21.25
CA ASP A 311 12.15 -7.77 -20.45
C ASP A 311 11.37 -8.53 -19.36
N ASP A 312 11.76 -9.79 -19.13
CA ASP A 312 11.30 -10.58 -17.98
C ASP A 312 12.26 -10.39 -16.80
N ILE A 313 11.74 -9.92 -15.68
CA ILE A 313 12.48 -9.76 -14.42
C ILE A 313 11.82 -10.68 -13.39
N PRO A 314 12.35 -11.90 -13.17
CA PRO A 314 11.69 -12.94 -12.38
C PRO A 314 11.31 -12.52 -10.97
N GLU A 315 12.09 -11.62 -10.35
CA GLU A 315 11.86 -11.12 -9.00
C GLU A 315 10.58 -10.29 -8.87
N ILE A 316 10.12 -9.67 -9.96
CA ILE A 316 9.00 -8.72 -9.98
C ILE A 316 8.06 -8.91 -11.18
N ASN A 317 8.10 -10.06 -11.85
CA ASN A 317 7.34 -10.31 -13.08
C ASN A 317 5.82 -10.10 -12.94
N LYS A 318 5.24 -10.48 -11.78
CA LYS A 318 3.83 -10.26 -11.46
C LYS A 318 3.49 -8.78 -11.35
N LEU A 319 4.37 -8.00 -10.70
CA LEU A 319 4.23 -6.54 -10.59
C LEU A 319 4.32 -5.90 -11.98
N ILE A 320 5.30 -6.28 -12.80
CA ILE A 320 5.44 -5.80 -14.19
C ILE A 320 4.17 -6.09 -14.99
N SER A 321 3.67 -7.32 -14.93
CA SER A 321 2.48 -7.74 -15.66
C SER A 321 1.24 -6.92 -15.28
N VAL A 322 1.06 -6.61 -14.00
CA VAL A 322 -0.07 -5.78 -13.53
C VAL A 322 0.13 -4.32 -13.92
N LEU A 323 1.34 -3.77 -13.77
CA LEU A 323 1.63 -2.39 -14.18
C LEU A 323 1.46 -2.20 -15.68
N GLN A 324 1.87 -3.16 -16.51
CA GLN A 324 1.62 -3.13 -17.96
C GLN A 324 0.11 -3.14 -18.28
N LYS A 325 -0.70 -3.93 -17.55
CA LYS A 325 -2.17 -3.86 -17.66
C LYS A 325 -2.73 -2.51 -17.21
N ILE A 326 -2.17 -1.88 -16.18
CA ILE A 326 -2.51 -0.53 -15.70
C ILE A 326 -2.01 0.58 -16.64
N ARG A 327 -1.03 0.29 -17.51
CA ARG A 327 -0.63 1.17 -18.61
C ARG A 327 -1.47 0.97 -19.87
N SER A 328 -2.17 -0.16 -19.95
CA SER A 328 -3.13 -0.51 -20.99
C SER A 328 -4.56 0.06 -20.87
N PRO A 329 -5.04 0.75 -19.81
CA PRO A 329 -6.44 1.10 -19.60
C PRO A 329 -6.85 2.38 -20.36
N ILE A 330 -6.33 2.53 -21.57
CA ILE A 330 -7.08 3.17 -22.65
C ILE A 330 -7.98 2.12 -23.36
N VAL A 331 -7.92 0.84 -22.95
CA VAL A 331 -8.63 -0.25 -23.62
C VAL A 331 -9.33 -1.21 -22.64
N THR A 332 -10.28 -0.73 -21.83
CA THR A 332 -11.17 -1.64 -21.06
C THR A 332 -12.65 -1.44 -21.36
N SER A 333 -13.03 -0.36 -22.03
CA SER A 333 -14.19 -0.30 -22.90
C SER A 333 -13.67 0.24 -24.22
N ILE A 334 -13.66 -0.60 -25.25
CA ILE A 334 -13.42 -0.08 -26.60
C ILE A 334 -14.71 0.68 -26.93
N GLU A 335 -14.66 2.00 -26.87
CA GLU A 335 -15.80 2.88 -27.15
C GLU A 335 -15.62 3.66 -28.46
N SER A 336 -14.40 3.65 -29.03
CA SER A 336 -14.06 4.36 -30.26
C SER A 336 -13.17 3.53 -31.20
N PHE A 337 -13.04 4.02 -32.44
CA PHE A 337 -12.13 3.45 -33.43
C PHE A 337 -10.68 3.53 -32.95
N GLU A 338 -10.29 4.66 -32.36
CA GLU A 338 -8.96 4.90 -31.82
C GLU A 338 -8.63 3.91 -30.69
N ASP A 339 -9.58 3.68 -29.77
CA ASP A 339 -9.42 2.70 -28.69
C ASP A 339 -9.28 1.28 -29.24
N CYS A 340 -10.03 0.95 -30.30
CA CYS A 340 -9.99 -0.36 -30.94
C CYS A 340 -8.63 -0.63 -31.59
N VAL A 341 -8.06 0.37 -32.27
CA VAL A 341 -6.74 0.26 -32.91
C VAL A 341 -5.64 0.19 -31.85
N ALA A 342 -5.72 1.01 -30.81
CA ALA A 342 -4.78 1.01 -29.68
C ALA A 342 -4.77 -0.34 -28.93
N ALA A 343 -5.90 -1.07 -28.95
CA ALA A 343 -6.02 -2.43 -28.43
C ALA A 343 -5.29 -3.51 -29.26
N GLY A 344 -4.75 -3.15 -30.43
CA GLY A 344 -4.11 -4.10 -31.34
C GLY A 344 -5.08 -4.95 -32.17
N ASN A 345 -6.34 -4.53 -32.29
CA ASN A 345 -7.32 -5.22 -33.13
C ASN A 345 -7.10 -4.92 -34.62
N PRO A 346 -7.47 -5.84 -35.54
CA PRO A 346 -7.27 -5.66 -36.98
C PRO A 346 -8.07 -4.48 -37.54
N ILE A 347 -7.40 -3.66 -38.35
CA ILE A 347 -8.02 -2.64 -39.19
C ILE A 347 -8.43 -3.29 -40.51
N MET A 348 -9.68 -3.07 -40.92
CA MET A 348 -10.21 -3.57 -42.19
C MET A 348 -9.84 -2.64 -43.34
N GLU A 349 -9.65 -3.21 -44.54
CA GLU A 349 -9.45 -2.46 -45.78
C GLU A 349 -10.77 -1.80 -46.25
N SER A 350 -11.25 -0.81 -45.50
CA SER A 350 -12.45 -0.02 -45.81
C SER A 350 -12.21 1.47 -45.62
N TYR A 351 -13.05 2.31 -46.23
CA TYR A 351 -13.10 3.74 -45.98
C TYR A 351 -14.54 4.18 -45.59
N PRO A 352 -14.75 4.88 -44.46
CA PRO A 352 -13.79 5.15 -43.39
C PRO A 352 -13.18 3.86 -42.82
N ARG A 353 -12.00 3.97 -42.18
CA ARG A 353 -11.33 2.80 -41.62
C ARG A 353 -12.20 2.18 -40.53
N GLN A 354 -12.18 0.85 -40.44
CA GLN A 354 -12.93 0.11 -39.45
C GLN A 354 -11.99 -0.77 -38.63
N CYS A 355 -12.27 -0.92 -37.34
CA CYS A 355 -11.51 -1.76 -36.45
C CYS A 355 -12.45 -2.75 -35.75
N LYS A 356 -12.08 -4.04 -35.77
CA LYS A 356 -12.95 -5.13 -35.30
C LYS A 356 -12.31 -5.93 -34.17
N THR A 357 -13.02 -6.08 -33.07
CA THR A 357 -12.55 -6.82 -31.90
C THR A 357 -12.73 -8.34 -32.05
N ASN A 358 -12.00 -9.10 -31.22
CA ASN A 358 -12.10 -10.56 -31.20
C ASN A 358 -13.49 -11.09 -30.79
N ASP A 359 -14.25 -10.34 -30.01
CA ASP A 359 -15.64 -10.63 -29.64
C ASP A 359 -16.67 -10.10 -30.67
N GLY A 360 -16.21 -9.50 -31.76
CA GLY A 360 -17.03 -9.16 -32.92
C GLY A 360 -17.64 -7.76 -32.92
N MET A 361 -17.28 -6.89 -31.97
CA MET A 361 -17.64 -5.48 -32.01
C MET A 361 -16.87 -4.75 -33.11
N ASN A 362 -17.50 -3.75 -33.71
CA ASN A 362 -16.96 -3.01 -34.85
C ASN A 362 -17.02 -1.51 -34.56
N PHE A 363 -15.90 -0.82 -34.80
CA PHE A 363 -15.74 0.61 -34.54
C PHE A 363 -15.28 1.29 -35.84
N VAL A 364 -15.95 2.38 -36.21
CA VAL A 364 -15.72 3.10 -37.47
C VAL A 364 -15.04 4.43 -37.19
N GLU A 365 -13.97 4.74 -37.92
CA GLU A 365 -13.26 6.02 -37.84
C GLU A 365 -14.20 7.19 -38.09
N VAL A 366 -14.20 8.15 -37.18
CA VAL A 366 -14.93 9.40 -37.36
C VAL A 366 -14.08 10.34 -38.21
N VAL A 367 -14.35 10.39 -39.51
CA VAL A 367 -13.72 11.39 -40.38
C VAL A 367 -14.47 12.70 -40.18
N GLU A 368 -13.82 13.68 -39.54
CA GLU A 368 -14.41 14.99 -39.22
C GLU A 368 -14.99 15.70 -40.46
N SER A 369 -14.49 15.41 -41.65
CA SER A 369 -15.07 15.91 -42.90
C SER A 369 -16.48 15.38 -43.16
N HIS A 370 -16.79 14.11 -42.89
CA HIS A 370 -18.11 13.55 -43.21
C HIS A 370 -19.21 13.97 -42.23
N LEU A 371 -18.89 14.15 -40.95
CA LEU A 371 -19.84 14.69 -39.97
C LEU A 371 -20.15 16.16 -40.24
N ASP A 372 -19.14 16.94 -40.62
CA ASP A 372 -19.31 18.34 -41.01
C ASP A 372 -20.17 18.47 -42.27
N LEU A 373 -19.90 17.66 -43.32
CA LEU A 373 -20.66 17.68 -44.56
C LEU A 373 -22.08 17.14 -44.43
N GLN A 374 -22.28 16.04 -43.70
CA GLN A 374 -23.62 15.52 -43.42
C GLN A 374 -24.43 16.52 -42.58
N SER A 375 -23.81 17.16 -41.60
CA SER A 375 -24.44 18.19 -40.77
C SER A 375 -24.81 19.42 -41.59
N GLN A 376 -23.90 19.89 -42.45
CA GLN A 376 -24.17 21.00 -43.38
C GLN A 376 -25.31 20.66 -44.35
N CYS A 377 -25.29 19.49 -44.97
CA CYS A 377 -26.38 19.01 -45.84
C CYS A 377 -27.73 19.05 -45.12
N LYS A 378 -27.80 18.44 -43.92
CA LYS A 378 -29.03 18.43 -43.11
C LYS A 378 -29.44 19.82 -42.64
N LYS A 379 -28.49 20.70 -42.31
CA LYS A 379 -28.74 22.09 -41.94
C LYS A 379 -29.38 22.88 -43.07
N HIS A 380 -29.01 22.58 -44.31
CA HIS A 380 -29.64 23.13 -45.52
C HIS A 380 -30.97 22.46 -45.88
N GLY A 381 -31.38 21.42 -45.15
CA GLY A 381 -32.63 20.69 -45.37
C GLY A 381 -32.52 19.53 -46.36
N GLY A 382 -31.31 19.17 -46.78
CA GLY A 382 -31.05 18.12 -47.76
C GLY A 382 -30.96 16.71 -47.18
N GLY A 383 -31.05 15.72 -48.08
CA GLY A 383 -30.84 14.31 -47.78
C GLY A 383 -29.41 13.89 -48.06
N TRP A 384 -28.66 13.47 -47.02
CA TRP A 384 -27.26 13.04 -47.19
C TRP A 384 -27.13 11.55 -47.51
N LEU A 385 -26.45 11.23 -48.60
CA LEU A 385 -26.07 9.89 -49.02
C LEU A 385 -24.58 9.65 -48.73
N SER A 386 -24.30 9.01 -47.59
CA SER A 386 -22.93 8.84 -47.08
C SER A 386 -22.03 7.98 -47.96
N GLU A 387 -22.57 7.00 -48.67
CA GLU A 387 -21.78 6.11 -49.54
C GLU A 387 -21.25 6.83 -50.80
N PHE A 388 -21.89 7.93 -51.20
CA PHE A 388 -21.60 8.66 -52.44
C PHE A 388 -21.07 10.08 -52.21
N ASN A 389 -21.00 10.53 -50.94
CA ASN A 389 -20.71 11.92 -50.58
C ASN A 389 -21.61 12.94 -51.29
N GLU A 390 -22.90 12.62 -51.35
CA GLU A 390 -23.91 13.41 -52.06
C GLU A 390 -24.96 13.98 -51.11
N CYS A 391 -25.26 15.27 -51.25
CA CYS A 391 -26.40 15.92 -50.62
C CYS A 391 -27.51 16.18 -51.65
N GLU A 392 -28.68 15.59 -51.44
CA GLU A 392 -29.85 15.80 -52.30
C GLU A 392 -30.71 16.96 -51.82
N TYR A 393 -31.37 17.64 -52.76
CA TYR A 393 -32.40 18.67 -52.51
C TYR A 393 -31.89 19.93 -51.77
N ILE A 394 -30.66 20.35 -52.06
CA ILE A 394 -30.11 21.65 -51.64
C ILE A 394 -29.88 22.56 -52.86
N SER A 395 -29.80 23.88 -52.64
CA SER A 395 -29.55 24.84 -53.71
C SER A 395 -28.09 24.88 -54.15
N GLU A 396 -27.83 25.47 -55.32
CA GLU A 396 -26.47 25.70 -55.83
C GLU A 396 -25.61 26.49 -54.85
N ASP A 397 -26.14 27.58 -54.28
CA ASP A 397 -25.43 28.40 -53.28
C ASP A 397 -25.03 27.59 -52.04
N GLN A 398 -25.94 26.76 -51.54
CA GLN A 398 -25.69 25.88 -50.38
C GLN A 398 -24.63 24.82 -50.71
N CYS A 399 -24.66 24.30 -51.94
CA CYS A 399 -23.65 23.35 -52.40
C CYS A 399 -22.25 23.99 -52.50
N LEU A 400 -22.18 25.24 -52.98
CA LEU A 400 -20.93 25.99 -53.07
C LEU A 400 -20.38 26.35 -51.69
N GLU A 401 -21.23 26.66 -50.71
CA GLU A 401 -20.83 26.84 -49.29
C GLU A 401 -20.17 25.58 -48.73
N MET A 402 -20.69 24.41 -49.10
CA MET A 402 -20.13 23.10 -48.76
C MET A 402 -18.89 22.73 -49.60
N LYS A 403 -18.44 23.63 -50.50
CA LYS A 403 -17.36 23.40 -51.48
C LYS A 403 -17.61 22.19 -52.40
N GLY A 404 -18.88 21.86 -52.62
CA GLY A 404 -19.29 20.78 -53.50
C GLY A 404 -19.50 21.22 -54.94
N MET A 405 -19.66 20.23 -55.82
CA MET A 405 -20.03 20.40 -57.22
C MET A 405 -21.53 20.19 -57.36
N PHE A 406 -22.25 21.28 -57.69
CA PHE A 406 -23.69 21.22 -57.87
C PHE A 406 -24.06 20.59 -59.21
N LYS A 407 -25.07 19.73 -59.18
CA LYS A 407 -25.75 19.14 -60.34
C LYS A 407 -27.22 19.49 -60.23
N GLU A 408 -27.68 20.32 -61.16
CA GLU A 408 -29.07 20.75 -61.21
C GLU A 408 -30.03 19.58 -61.44
N CYS A 409 -29.57 18.53 -62.14
CA CYS A 409 -30.40 17.40 -62.49
C CYS A 409 -29.62 16.09 -62.61
N GLU A 410 -29.78 15.22 -61.61
CA GLU A 410 -29.34 13.83 -61.66
C GLU A 410 -30.52 12.88 -61.57
N SER A 411 -30.33 11.64 -62.05
CA SER A 411 -31.38 10.62 -61.99
C SER A 411 -31.64 10.21 -60.53
N ALA A 412 -32.92 10.08 -60.17
CA ALA A 412 -33.35 9.52 -58.89
C ALA A 412 -32.87 8.05 -58.67
N CYS A 413 -32.42 7.35 -59.72
CA CYS A 413 -31.95 5.97 -59.62
C CYS A 413 -30.46 5.78 -59.95
N ARG A 414 -29.68 6.86 -59.99
CA ARG A 414 -28.24 6.81 -60.35
C ARG A 414 -27.40 5.85 -59.50
N HIS A 415 -27.89 5.47 -58.32
CA HIS A 415 -27.24 4.56 -57.37
C HIS A 415 -27.96 3.20 -57.21
N ASN A 416 -28.90 2.87 -58.09
CA ASN A 416 -29.66 1.62 -58.05
C ASN A 416 -29.65 0.93 -59.42
N ASP A 417 -29.17 -0.31 -59.48
CA ASP A 417 -29.08 -1.14 -60.69
C ASP A 417 -30.45 -1.74 -61.13
N SER A 418 -31.55 -1.01 -60.91
CA SER A 418 -32.90 -1.46 -61.26
C SER A 418 -33.24 -1.21 -62.73
N ASP A 419 -33.80 -2.20 -63.42
CA ASP A 419 -34.28 -2.13 -64.81
C ASP A 419 -35.41 -1.10 -65.03
N ILE A 420 -36.01 -0.59 -63.95
CA ILE A 420 -37.09 0.39 -63.99
C ILE A 420 -36.70 1.59 -63.12
N CYS A 421 -36.58 2.76 -63.76
CA CYS A 421 -36.28 4.03 -63.11
C CYS A 421 -37.29 5.13 -63.48
N THR A 422 -37.72 5.92 -62.50
CA THR A 422 -38.55 7.11 -62.71
C THR A 422 -37.69 8.23 -63.30
N LYS A 423 -38.19 8.94 -64.33
CA LYS A 423 -37.49 10.08 -64.96
C LYS A 423 -37.57 11.36 -64.10
N GLN A 424 -37.35 11.22 -62.81
CA GLN A 424 -37.35 12.33 -61.87
C GLN A 424 -35.96 12.94 -61.80
N CYS A 425 -35.95 14.26 -61.79
CA CYS A 425 -34.76 15.08 -61.67
C CYS A 425 -34.52 15.39 -60.20
N VAL A 426 -33.32 15.07 -59.69
CA VAL A 426 -32.92 15.32 -58.32
C VAL A 426 -31.74 16.29 -58.33
N GLN A 427 -31.84 17.38 -57.56
CA GLN A 427 -30.73 18.29 -57.33
C GLN A 427 -29.72 17.63 -56.40
N VAL A 428 -28.45 17.58 -56.82
CA VAL A 428 -27.39 16.87 -56.10
C VAL A 428 -26.19 17.76 -55.92
N CYS A 429 -25.62 17.77 -54.73
CA CYS A 429 -24.32 18.36 -54.44
C CYS A 429 -23.31 17.24 -54.16
N ILE A 430 -22.30 17.09 -55.01
CA ILE A 430 -21.23 16.11 -54.85
C ILE A 430 -20.07 16.79 -54.12
N VAL A 431 -19.71 16.32 -52.93
CA VAL A 431 -18.71 16.96 -52.09
C VAL A 431 -17.40 16.15 -52.10
N PRO A 432 -16.23 16.81 -52.26
CA PRO A 432 -14.93 16.13 -52.39
C PRO A 432 -14.43 15.41 -51.13
#